data_AF-A0A948JDY3-F1
#
_entry.id   AF-A0A948JDY3-F1
#
_cell.length_a   1.000
_cell.length_b   1.000
_cell.length_c   1.000
_cell.angle_alpha   90.00
_cell.angle_beta   90.00
_cell.angle_gamma   90.00
#
_symmetry.space_group_name_H-M   'P 1'
#
loop_
_entity.id
_entity.type
_entity.pdbx_description
1 polymer ?
#
loop_
_entity_poly.entity_id
_entity_poly.type
_entity_poly.pdbx_seq_one_letter_code
_entity_poly.pdbx_strand_id
1 'polypeptide(L)'
;MMNFLIAALLTAALVLTGCTSSTYGKTFEALETNQSATKNHYKLKVYTGGFAGPEFAKKDLDVEAKKFMTNNPRYKSYKILSEEFELVPSGVTFVVEFIE
;
A
#
# COMPACT_ATOMS: atom_id res chain seq x y z
N MET A 1 34.83 -37.36 -13.86
CA MET A 1 34.44 -36.84 -12.54
C MET A 1 34.57 -35.31 -12.48
N MET A 2 33.92 -34.58 -13.41
CA MET A 2 34.02 -33.11 -13.47
C MET A 2 32.66 -32.43 -13.77
N ASN A 3 31.58 -33.21 -13.90
CA ASN A 3 30.22 -32.71 -14.13
C ASN A 3 29.36 -32.59 -12.87
N PHE A 4 29.75 -33.23 -11.76
CA PHE A 4 28.96 -33.20 -10.52
C PHE A 4 29.24 -31.97 -9.65
N LEU A 5 30.38 -31.30 -9.83
CA LEU A 5 30.75 -30.09 -9.08
C LEU A 5 30.05 -28.82 -9.62
N ILE A 6 29.74 -28.78 -10.92
CA ILE A 6 29.07 -27.63 -11.55
C ILE A 6 27.57 -27.61 -11.22
N ALA A 7 26.94 -28.78 -11.09
CA ALA A 7 25.53 -28.90 -10.75
C ALA A 7 25.21 -28.45 -9.31
N ALA A 8 26.15 -28.59 -8.37
CA ALA A 8 25.99 -28.16 -6.99
C ALA A 8 26.16 -26.64 -6.80
N LEU A 9 26.82 -25.95 -7.73
CA LEU A 9 27.05 -24.51 -7.66
C LEU A 9 25.85 -23.71 -8.22
N LEU A 10 25.08 -24.26 -9.16
CA LEU A 10 23.90 -23.60 -9.74
C LEU A 10 22.66 -23.66 -8.85
N THR A 11 22.57 -24.61 -7.92
CA THR A 11 21.40 -24.77 -7.04
C THR A 11 21.41 -23.83 -5.81
N ALA A 12 22.54 -23.16 -5.53
CA ALA A 12 22.68 -22.26 -4.39
C ALA A 12 22.28 -20.80 -4.67
N ALA A 13 22.07 -20.41 -5.93
CA ALA A 13 21.74 -19.03 -6.32
C ALA A 13 20.23 -18.70 -6.34
N LEU A 14 19.37 -19.66 -5.94
CA LEU A 14 17.90 -19.52 -5.98
C LEU A 14 17.28 -19.07 -4.65
N VAL A 15 18.10 -18.74 -3.67
CA VAL A 15 17.64 -18.26 -2.37
C VAL A 15 18.05 -16.79 -2.28
N LEU A 16 17.10 -15.90 -2.00
CA LEU A 16 17.27 -14.46 -1.69
C LEU A 16 16.95 -13.44 -2.79
N THR A 17 15.77 -13.49 -3.40
CA THR A 17 15.10 -12.23 -3.80
C THR A 17 13.61 -12.33 -3.56
N GLY A 18 13.19 -11.85 -2.39
CA GLY A 18 11.79 -11.76 -2.04
C GLY A 18 11.57 -12.14 -0.59
N CYS A 19 12.07 -11.31 0.34
CA CYS A 19 11.30 -11.11 1.55
C CYS A 19 9.94 -10.60 1.06
N THR A 20 8.97 -11.49 0.91
CA THR A 20 7.58 -11.17 0.67
C THR A 20 7.10 -10.46 1.93
N SER A 21 7.43 -9.17 2.03
CA SER A 21 6.73 -8.25 2.90
C SER A 21 5.32 -8.26 2.37
N SER A 22 4.46 -8.98 3.06
CA SER A 22 3.11 -9.22 2.61
C SER A 22 2.42 -7.86 2.52
N THR A 23 2.09 -7.42 1.30
CA THR A 23 1.33 -6.18 1.06
C THR A 23 -0.14 -6.41 1.41
N TYR A 24 -0.42 -6.97 2.59
CA TYR A 24 -1.78 -7.01 3.11
C TYR A 24 -2.13 -5.59 3.55
N GLY A 25 -2.79 -4.84 2.66
CA GLY A 25 -3.57 -3.65 3.01
C GLY A 25 -2.90 -2.28 2.90
N LYS A 26 -1.80 -2.09 2.15
CA LYS A 26 -1.12 -0.77 2.08
C LYS A 26 -1.04 -0.11 0.71
N THR A 27 -1.87 -0.52 -0.25
CA THR A 27 -1.91 0.17 -1.54
C THR A 27 -3.22 0.90 -1.71
N PHE A 28 -3.16 2.07 -2.35
CA PHE A 28 -4.35 2.81 -2.74
C PHE A 28 -5.15 2.01 -3.77
N GLU A 29 -6.42 1.76 -3.46
CA GLU A 29 -7.39 1.16 -4.37
C GLU A 29 -8.14 2.29 -5.09
N ALA A 30 -8.19 2.27 -6.42
CA ALA A 30 -8.99 3.24 -7.16
C ALA A 30 -10.48 3.03 -6.86
N LEU A 31 -11.20 4.12 -6.60
CA LEU A 31 -12.65 4.06 -6.42
C LEU A 31 -13.33 4.06 -7.79
N GLU A 32 -13.59 2.86 -8.33
CA GLU A 32 -14.45 2.69 -9.50
C GLU A 32 -15.92 2.68 -9.06
N THR A 33 -16.53 3.85 -8.89
CA THR A 33 -17.98 3.93 -8.71
C THR A 33 -18.67 3.90 -10.07
N ASN A 34 -19.53 2.90 -10.27
CA ASN A 34 -20.36 2.62 -11.46
C ASN A 34 -21.28 3.77 -11.94
N GLN A 35 -21.15 5.01 -11.44
CA GLN A 35 -22.02 6.14 -11.81
C GLN A 35 -21.31 7.47 -12.07
N SER A 36 -20.00 7.56 -11.91
CA SER A 36 -19.15 8.61 -12.50
C SER A 36 -17.75 8.31 -12.02
N ALA A 37 -16.83 8.08 -12.95
CA ALA A 37 -15.42 8.00 -12.63
C ALA A 37 -15.01 9.28 -11.89
N THR A 38 -14.92 9.20 -10.57
CA THR A 38 -14.35 10.27 -9.77
C THR A 38 -12.85 10.14 -9.95
N LYS A 39 -12.37 10.72 -11.05
CA LYS A 39 -10.97 10.68 -11.44
C LYS A 39 -10.12 11.06 -10.24
N ASN A 40 -9.06 10.29 -10.02
CA ASN A 40 -8.08 10.51 -8.96
C ASN A 40 -8.58 10.27 -7.52
N HIS A 41 -9.72 9.61 -7.32
CA HIS A 41 -10.17 9.19 -5.99
C HIS A 41 -9.67 7.78 -5.67
N TYR A 42 -9.12 7.62 -4.47
CA TYR A 42 -8.56 6.36 -4.02
C TYR A 42 -8.91 6.11 -2.56
N LYS A 43 -8.94 4.83 -2.21
CA LYS A 43 -9.22 4.34 -0.87
C LYS A 43 -7.97 3.68 -0.29
N LEU A 44 -7.67 3.94 0.97
CA LEU A 44 -6.62 3.27 1.73
C LEU A 44 -7.17 2.85 3.09
N LYS A 45 -7.08 1.56 3.43
CA LYS A 45 -7.40 1.07 4.77
C LYS A 45 -6.13 0.90 5.57
N VAL A 46 -5.96 1.69 6.62
CA VAL A 46 -4.85 1.58 7.56
C VAL A 46 -5.30 0.78 8.77
N TYR A 47 -4.80 -0.45 8.89
CA TYR A 47 -5.07 -1.27 10.07
C TYR A 47 -4.34 -0.69 11.28
N THR A 48 -5.11 -0.34 12.31
CA THR A 48 -4.59 0.09 13.60
C THR A 48 -4.71 -1.10 14.54
N GLY A 49 -3.63 -1.51 15.19
CA GLY A 49 -3.69 -2.67 16.08
C GLY A 49 -4.50 -2.34 17.33
N GLY A 50 -5.82 -2.58 17.33
CA GLY A 50 -6.78 -2.64 18.45
C GLY A 50 -6.96 -1.39 19.33
N PHE A 51 -5.87 -0.70 19.63
CA PHE A 51 -5.72 0.42 20.57
C PHE A 51 -5.01 1.63 19.95
N ALA A 52 -4.50 1.51 18.70
CA ALA A 52 -3.93 2.65 18.00
C ALA A 52 -5.06 3.55 17.46
N GLY A 53 -5.11 4.79 17.94
CA GLY A 53 -6.11 5.78 17.55
C GLY A 53 -5.94 6.33 16.13
N PRO A 54 -6.91 7.11 15.63
CA PRO A 54 -6.94 7.64 14.27
C PRO A 54 -5.75 8.53 13.90
N GLU A 55 -5.09 9.16 14.88
CA GLU A 55 -3.89 9.97 14.66
C GLU A 55 -2.72 9.14 14.11
N PHE A 56 -2.56 7.90 14.56
CA PHE A 56 -1.54 6.99 14.02
C PHE A 56 -1.84 6.62 12.58
N ALA A 57 -3.13 6.43 12.25
CA ALA A 57 -3.56 6.07 10.92
C ALA A 57 -3.29 7.19 9.89
N LYS A 58 -3.40 8.47 10.30
CA LYS A 58 -3.05 9.62 9.45
C LYS A 58 -1.57 9.69 9.11
N LYS A 59 -0.69 9.43 10.07
CA LYS A 59 0.75 9.42 9.81
C LYS A 59 1.12 8.34 8.77
N ASP A 60 0.50 7.18 8.87
CA ASP A 60 0.69 6.09 7.91
C ASP A 60 0.09 6.43 6.54
N LEU A 61 -1.09 7.07 6.51
CA LEU A 61 -1.67 7.62 5.28
C LEU A 61 -0.70 8.57 4.58
N ASP A 62 -0.10 9.52 5.31
CA ASP A 62 0.82 10.51 4.74
C ASP A 62 2.08 9.85 4.13
N VAL A 63 2.60 8.81 4.78
CA VAL A 63 3.74 8.03 4.28
C VAL A 63 3.37 7.30 2.99
N GLU A 64 2.23 6.62 2.97
CA GLU A 64 1.78 5.89 1.78
C GLU A 64 1.39 6.83 0.64
N ALA A 65 0.76 7.97 0.93
CA ALA A 65 0.42 8.99 -0.08
C ALA A 65 1.67 9.57 -0.74
N LYS A 66 2.73 9.85 0.03
CA LYS A 66 4.03 10.28 -0.53
C LYS A 66 4.65 9.22 -1.43
N LYS A 67 4.63 7.94 -1.04
CA LYS A 67 5.10 6.84 -1.89
C LYS A 67 4.27 6.75 -3.18
N PHE A 68 2.95 6.87 -3.07
CA PHE A 68 2.05 6.83 -4.21
C PHE A 68 2.33 7.96 -5.20
N MET A 69 2.48 9.21 -4.72
CA MET A 69 2.84 10.35 -5.57
C MET A 69 4.26 10.24 -6.16
N THR A 70 5.22 9.65 -5.43
CA THR A 70 6.56 9.38 -5.96
C THR A 70 6.50 8.43 -7.15
N ASN A 71 5.65 7.41 -7.08
CA ASN A 71 5.44 6.45 -8.18
C ASN A 71 4.53 6.99 -9.28
N ASN A 72 3.78 8.07 -9.02
CA ASN A 72 2.84 8.69 -9.94
C ASN A 72 3.10 10.21 -9.99
N PRO A 73 4.17 10.66 -10.66
CA PRO A 73 4.64 12.04 -10.60
C PRO A 73 3.68 13.07 -11.20
N ARG A 74 2.57 12.61 -11.81
CA ARG A 74 1.46 13.48 -12.21
C ARG A 74 0.75 14.11 -11.02
N TYR A 75 0.82 13.51 -9.83
CA TYR A 75 0.16 14.01 -8.63
C TYR A 75 1.12 14.83 -7.75
N LYS A 76 0.69 16.02 -7.35
CA LYS A 76 1.48 16.97 -6.53
C LYS A 76 1.05 16.98 -5.06
N SER A 77 -0.23 16.71 -4.81
CA SER A 77 -0.80 16.71 -3.46
C SER A 77 -2.00 15.78 -3.38
N TYR A 78 -2.51 15.55 -2.18
CA TYR A 78 -3.79 14.89 -1.96
C TYR A 78 -4.58 15.63 -0.89
N LYS A 79 -5.89 15.38 -0.86
CA LYS A 79 -6.78 15.79 0.24
C LYS A 79 -7.59 14.58 0.69
N ILE A 80 -7.89 14.54 1.98
CA ILE A 80 -8.78 13.52 2.56
C ILE A 80 -10.22 13.96 2.28
N LEU A 81 -10.98 13.10 1.61
CA LEU A 81 -12.41 13.29 1.36
C LEU A 81 -13.26 12.72 2.50
N SER A 82 -12.86 11.55 3.02
CA SER A 82 -13.52 10.93 4.17
C SER A 82 -12.55 10.07 5.00
N GLU A 83 -12.94 9.88 6.26
CA GLU A 83 -12.24 9.06 7.24
C GLU A 83 -13.29 8.25 7.99
N GLU A 84 -13.13 6.92 8.02
CA GLU A 84 -14.03 6.00 8.70
C GLU A 84 -13.23 5.06 9.60
N PHE A 85 -13.49 5.11 10.90
CA PHE A 85 -12.88 4.19 11.87
C PHE A 85 -13.73 2.93 12.01
N GLU A 86 -13.09 1.79 11.81
CA GLU A 86 -13.66 0.47 11.99
C GLU A 86 -13.00 -0.20 13.20
N LEU A 87 -13.81 -0.72 14.13
CA LEU A 87 -13.31 -1.41 15.32
C LEU A 87 -12.84 -2.84 15.03
N VAL A 88 -13.43 -3.51 14.03
CA VAL A 88 -13.16 -4.92 13.70
C VAL A 88 -13.23 -5.15 12.19
N PRO A 89 -12.14 -5.55 11.50
CA PRO A 89 -10.75 -5.46 11.98
C PRO A 89 -10.38 -4.00 12.27
N SER A 90 -9.70 -3.75 13.39
CA SER A 90 -9.40 -2.40 13.84
C SER A 90 -8.57 -1.64 12.81
N GLY A 91 -9.04 -0.45 12.42
CA GLY A 91 -8.38 0.36 11.42
C GLY A 91 -9.17 1.61 11.04
N VAL A 92 -8.57 2.41 10.18
CA VAL A 92 -9.19 3.60 9.59
C VAL A 92 -9.15 3.47 8.08
N THR A 93 -10.31 3.56 7.45
CA THR A 93 -10.45 3.66 6.00
C THR A 93 -10.48 5.14 5.60
N PHE A 94 -9.53 5.53 4.76
CA PHE A 94 -9.46 6.86 4.18
C PHE A 94 -9.88 6.82 2.73
N VAL A 95 -10.68 7.81 2.33
CA VAL A 95 -10.85 8.15 0.91
C VAL A 95 -10.10 9.44 0.66
N VAL A 96 -9.24 9.45 -0.35
CA VAL A 96 -8.45 10.61 -0.75
C VAL A 96 -8.67 10.94 -2.22
N GLU A 97 -8.50 12.21 -2.54
CA GLU A 97 -8.38 12.70 -3.92
C GLU A 97 -6.95 13.15 -4.14
N PHE A 98 -6.27 12.59 -5.14
CA PHE A 98 -4.98 13.09 -5.59
C PHE A 98 -5.16 14.21 -6.61
N ILE A 99 -4.39 15.27 -6.44
CA ILE A 99 -4.45 16.50 -7.23
C ILE A 99 -3.19 16.58 -8.09
N GLU A 100 -3.38 16.92 -9.37
CA GLU A 100 -2.33 17.01 -10.39
C GLU A 100 -1.53 18.32 -10.36
#